data_AF-A0A103WA06-F1
#
_entry.id   AF-A0A103WA06-F1
#
_cell.length_a   1.000
_cell.length_b   1.000
_cell.length_c   1.000
_cell.angle_alpha   90.00
_cell.angle_beta   90.00
_cell.angle_gamma   90.00
#
_symmetry.space_group_name_H-M   'P 1'
#
loop_
_entity.id
_entity.type
_entity.pdbx_description
1 polymer ?
#
loop_
_entity_poly.entity_id
_entity_poly.type
_entity_poly.pdbx_seq_one_letter_code
_entity_poly.pdbx_strand_id
1 'polypeptide(L)'
;MPHTRAETDREAGGNNGVSDKQIRLKIFSPNVLDITLVDLPGITKVPVGDQPSDIEARIRTMIMSYIKLPSCLILAVTPENDDLANLDALQIAGNADPDGRH
;
A
#
# COMPACT_ATOMS: atom_id res chain seq x y z
N MET A 1 -8.80 14.40 6.19
CA MET A 1 -8.29 13.17 6.83
C MET A 1 -9.31 12.40 7.71
N PRO A 2 -10.36 12.99 8.33
CA PRO A 2 -11.33 12.20 9.12
C PRO A 2 -12.25 11.29 8.27
N HIS A 3 -12.52 11.69 7.03
CA HIS A 3 -13.49 11.01 6.16
C HIS A 3 -12.99 9.67 5.61
N THR A 4 -11.68 9.49 5.44
CA THR A 4 -11.11 8.23 4.91
C THR A 4 -11.24 7.11 5.92
N ARG A 5 -10.94 7.37 7.21
CA ARG A 5 -11.02 6.37 8.28
C ARG A 5 -12.44 5.84 8.47
N ALA A 6 -13.45 6.72 8.46
CA ALA A 6 -14.84 6.30 8.60
C ALA A 6 -15.30 5.39 7.44
N GLU A 7 -14.85 5.66 6.21
CA GLU A 7 -15.18 4.83 5.05
C GLU A 7 -14.41 3.50 5.08
N THR A 8 -13.16 3.50 5.55
CA THR A 8 -12.38 2.28 5.81
C THR A 8 -13.05 1.39 6.85
N ASP A 9 -13.47 1.94 7.99
CA ASP A 9 -14.12 1.18 9.06
C ASP A 9 -15.47 0.58 8.60
N ARG A 10 -16.19 1.27 7.71
CA ARG A 10 -17.45 0.78 7.11
C ARG A 10 -17.24 -0.39 6.15
N GLU A 11 -16.22 -0.32 5.29
CA GLU A 11 -16.00 -1.32 4.23
C GLU A 11 -15.11 -2.50 4.66
N ALA A 12 -14.15 -2.27 5.55
CA ALA A 12 -13.21 -3.29 6.03
C ALA A 12 -13.59 -3.90 7.38
N GLY A 13 -14.55 -3.29 8.09
CA GLY A 13 -14.99 -3.70 9.42
C GLY A 13 -14.07 -3.18 10.54
N GLY A 14 -14.60 -3.10 11.76
CA GLY A 14 -13.90 -2.49 12.91
C GLY A 14 -12.77 -3.32 13.55
N ASN A 15 -12.36 -4.45 12.96
CA ASN A 15 -11.46 -5.41 13.60
C ASN A 15 -10.26 -5.82 12.72
N ASN A 16 -9.58 -4.82 12.14
CA ASN A 16 -8.36 -4.97 11.32
C ASN A 16 -8.53 -5.77 10.02
N GLY A 17 -9.75 -5.89 9.50
CA GLY A 17 -10.00 -6.49 8.20
C GLY A 17 -9.34 -5.69 7.07
N VAL A 18 -9.02 -6.37 5.96
CA VAL A 18 -8.52 -5.74 4.73
C VAL A 18 -9.54 -5.96 3.63
N SER A 19 -10.00 -4.84 3.05
CA SER A 19 -10.91 -4.83 1.90
C SER A 19 -10.12 -4.58 0.61
N ASP A 20 -10.52 -5.26 -0.46
CA ASP A 20 -10.01 -5.05 -1.82
C ASP A 20 -10.73 -3.89 -2.54
N LYS A 21 -11.77 -3.32 -1.94
CA LYS A 21 -12.49 -2.17 -2.50
C LYS A 21 -11.65 -0.90 -2.40
N GLN A 22 -11.37 -0.32 -3.56
CA GLN A 22 -10.65 0.95 -3.66
C GLN A 22 -11.53 2.13 -3.22
N ILE A 23 -11.02 2.97 -2.32
CA ILE A 23 -11.57 4.30 -2.03
C ILE A 23 -10.88 5.31 -2.96
N ARG A 24 -11.65 5.97 -3.83
CA ARG A 24 -11.12 7.00 -4.75
C ARG A 24 -11.47 8.40 -4.27
N LEU A 25 -10.45 9.21 -3.99
CA LEU A 25 -10.60 10.63 -3.68
C LEU A 25 -10.08 11.47 -4.86
N LYS A 26 -10.91 12.39 -5.36
CA LYS A 26 -10.50 13.38 -6.37
C LYS A 26 -10.41 14.75 -5.71
N ILE A 27 -9.25 15.38 -5.78
CA ILE A 27 -8.99 16.72 -5.25
C ILE A 27 -8.72 17.64 -6.44
N PHE A 28 -9.40 18.78 -6.49
CA PHE A 28 -9.22 19.78 -7.55
C PHE A 28 -8.66 21.06 -6.92
N SER A 29 -7.55 21.56 -7.45
CA SER A 29 -6.94 22.82 -7.00
C SER A 29 -6.10 23.40 -8.14
N PRO A 30 -6.10 24.72 -8.37
CA PRO A 30 -5.22 25.35 -9.36
C PRO A 30 -3.73 25.34 -8.93
N ASN A 31 -3.45 24.98 -7.68
CA ASN A 31 -2.11 25.05 -7.07
C ASN A 31 -1.45 23.67 -6.90
N VAL A 32 -1.96 22.62 -7.53
CA VAL A 32 -1.42 21.25 -7.40
C VAL A 32 -1.10 20.67 -8.78
N LEU A 33 -0.17 19.73 -8.81
CA LEU A 33 0.14 18.95 -10.01
C LEU A 33 -0.90 17.86 -10.23
N ASP A 34 -1.10 17.48 -11.49
CA ASP A 34 -1.88 16.30 -11.85
C ASP A 34 -1.11 15.03 -11.51
N ILE A 35 -1.28 14.55 -10.28
CA ILE A 35 -0.66 13.33 -9.77
C ILE A 35 -1.70 12.36 -9.21
N THR A 36 -1.42 11.07 -9.35
CA THR A 36 -2.19 10.01 -8.69
C THR A 36 -1.36 9.45 -7.55
N LEU A 37 -1.84 9.62 -6.32
CA LEU A 37 -1.25 8.98 -5.14
C LEU A 37 -2.08 7.75 -4.78
N VAL A 38 -1.41 6.61 -4.63
CA VAL A 38 -2.02 5.36 -4.18
C VAL A 38 -1.46 5.03 -2.81
N ASP A 39 -2.33 4.97 -1.81
CA ASP A 39 -2.01 4.48 -0.48
C ASP A 39 -2.37 2.99 -0.41
N LEU A 40 -1.41 2.16 -0.01
CA LEU A 40 -1.51 0.70 -0.03
C LEU A 40 -1.38 0.14 1.40
N PRO A 41 -2.01 -1.00 1.71
CA PRO A 41 -1.90 -1.60 3.03
C PRO A 41 -0.45 -1.94 3.38
N GLY A 42 -0.06 -1.69 4.64
CA GLY A 42 1.23 -2.15 5.16
C GLY A 42 1.31 -3.67 5.17
N ILE A 43 2.50 -4.21 4.89
CA ILE A 43 2.73 -5.66 4.87
C ILE A 43 2.77 -6.15 6.33
N THR A 44 1.97 -7.19 6.60
CA THR A 44 1.93 -7.87 7.89
C THR A 44 2.25 -9.35 7.68
N LYS A 45 3.22 -9.86 8.46
CA LYS A 45 3.62 -11.29 8.47
C LYS A 45 2.78 -12.14 9.43
N VAL A 46 2.06 -11.49 10.35
CA VAL A 46 1.28 -12.16 11.40
C VAL A 46 -0.15 -11.63 11.32
N PRO A 47 -1.13 -12.47 10.95
CA PRO A 47 -2.53 -12.07 10.95
C PRO A 47 -2.93 -11.56 12.34
N VAL A 48 -3.63 -10.43 12.38
CA VAL A 48 -4.19 -9.87 13.62
C VAL A 48 -5.70 -9.72 13.52
N GLY A 49 -6.41 -10.00 14.61
CA GLY A 49 -7.87 -9.93 14.64
C GLY A 49 -8.52 -10.92 13.66
N ASP A 50 -9.41 -10.44 12.80
CA ASP A 50 -10.19 -11.26 11.87
C ASP A 50 -9.51 -11.43 10.50
N GLN A 51 -8.20 -11.18 10.41
CA GLN A 51 -7.45 -11.34 9.18
C GLN A 51 -7.33 -12.82 8.79
N PRO A 52 -7.54 -13.16 7.51
CA PRO A 52 -7.36 -14.53 7.04
C PRO A 52 -5.87 -14.93 7.06
N SER A 53 -5.60 -16.23 7.09
CA SER A 53 -4.22 -16.75 7.13
C SER A 53 -3.39 -16.42 5.88
N ASP A 54 -4.04 -16.05 4.78
CA ASP A 54 -3.42 -15.67 3.50
C ASP A 54 -3.27 -14.15 3.31
N ILE A 55 -3.47 -13.36 4.37
CA ILE A 55 -3.49 -11.89 4.31
C ILE A 55 -2.22 -11.28 3.69
N GLU A 56 -1.05 -11.83 4.02
CA GLU A 56 0.23 -11.39 3.48
C GLU A 56 0.27 -11.51 1.95
N ALA A 57 -0.17 -12.66 1.42
CA ALA A 57 -0.20 -12.93 -0.01
C ALA A 57 -1.20 -12.02 -0.74
N ARG A 58 -2.35 -11.74 -0.12
CA ARG A 58 -3.36 -10.81 -0.65
C ARG A 58 -2.82 -9.38 -0.73
N ILE A 59 -2.19 -8.89 0.34
CA ILE A 59 -1.57 -7.56 0.38
C ILE A 59 -0.45 -7.45 -0.66
N ARG A 60 0.42 -8.47 -0.74
CA ARG A 60 1.49 -8.52 -1.76
C ARG A 60 0.93 -8.46 -3.18
N THR A 61 -0.10 -9.25 -3.47
CA THR A 61 -0.77 -9.23 -4.79
C THR A 61 -1.36 -7.86 -5.11
N MET A 62 -1.99 -7.21 -4.12
CA MET A 62 -2.51 -5.86 -4.26
C MET A 62 -1.40 -4.85 -4.58
N ILE A 63 -0.31 -4.84 -3.80
CA ILE A 63 0.82 -3.93 -4.01
C ILE A 63 1.41 -4.13 -5.41
N MET A 64 1.70 -5.38 -5.80
CA MET A 64 2.27 -5.70 -7.12
C MET A 64 1.40 -5.23 -8.29
N SER A 65 0.07 -5.17 -8.11
CA SER A 65 -0.84 -4.69 -9.16
C SER A 65 -0.67 -3.19 -9.48
N TYR A 66 -0.16 -2.41 -8.52
CA TYR A 66 0.10 -0.97 -8.70
C TYR A 66 1.55 -0.68 -9.07
N ILE A 67 2.52 -1.32 -8.42
CA ILE A 67 3.94 -0.96 -8.58
C ILE A 67 4.60 -1.51 -9.85
N LYS A 68 3.96 -2.46 -10.55
CA LYS A 68 4.42 -2.95 -11.86
C LYS A 68 4.10 -1.99 -13.01
N LEU A 69 3.40 -0.89 -12.75
CA LEU A 69 3.08 0.09 -13.79
C LEU A 69 4.35 0.88 -14.16
N PRO A 70 4.72 1.00 -15.45
CA PRO A 70 5.98 1.63 -15.86
C PRO A 70 6.12 3.12 -15.47
N SER A 71 5.02 3.79 -15.13
CA SER A 71 5.00 5.19 -14.68
C SER A 71 4.83 5.33 -13.16
N CYS A 72 5.02 4.25 -12.40
CA CYS A 72 4.88 4.25 -10.95
C CYS A 72 6.23 4.55 -10.29
N LEU A 73 6.29 5.65 -9.54
CA LEU A 73 7.40 5.93 -8.64
C LEU A 73 7.18 5.19 -7.31
N ILE A 74 8.10 4.31 -6.93
CA ILE A 74 8.01 3.52 -5.70
C ILE A 74 8.70 4.29 -4.56
N LEU A 75 7.92 4.73 -3.57
CA LEU A 75 8.45 5.35 -2.35
C LEU A 75 8.50 4.32 -1.21
N ALA A 76 9.64 3.67 -1.02
CA ALA A 76 9.86 2.76 0.11
C ALA A 76 10.19 3.55 1.38
N VAL A 77 9.19 3.79 2.23
CA VAL A 77 9.34 4.49 3.52
C VAL A 77 9.72 3.49 4.61
N THR A 78 10.80 3.77 5.36
CA THR A 78 11.36 2.85 6.35
C THR A 78 11.74 3.61 7.62
N PRO A 79 11.58 3.02 8.83
CA PRO A 79 12.10 3.61 10.05
C PRO A 79 13.63 3.60 10.04
N GLU A 80 14.26 4.62 10.64
CA GLU A 80 15.72 4.76 10.72
C GLU A 80 16.42 3.59 11.44
N ASN A 81 15.69 2.85 12.29
CA ASN A 81 16.25 1.84 13.18
C ASN A 81 16.26 0.43 12.59
N ASP A 82 15.61 0.21 11.44
CA ASP A 82 15.51 -1.11 10.82
C ASP A 82 16.62 -1.34 9.80
N ASP A 83 17.17 -2.56 9.80
CA ASP A 83 18.21 -2.95 8.85
C ASP A 83 17.64 -3.00 7.42
N LEU A 84 18.25 -2.23 6.52
CA LEU A 84 17.75 -1.99 5.16
C LEU A 84 17.59 -3.31 4.37
N ALA A 85 18.43 -4.30 4.68
CA ALA A 85 18.43 -5.61 4.03
C ALA A 85 17.20 -6.48 4.36
N ASN A 86 16.48 -6.20 5.45
CA ASN A 86 15.38 -7.03 5.93
C ASN A 86 13.99 -6.44 5.63
N LEU A 87 13.94 -5.38 4.81
CA LEU A 87 12.72 -4.64 4.53
C LEU A 87 11.92 -5.26 3.40
N ASP A 88 10.70 -5.70 3.72
CA ASP A 88 9.78 -6.29 2.74
C ASP A 88 9.43 -5.29 1.61
N ALA A 89 9.38 -3.99 1.91
CA ALA A 89 9.11 -2.93 0.94
C ALA A 89 10.17 -2.86 -0.17
N LEU A 90 11.46 -2.96 0.19
CA LEU A 90 12.56 -2.94 -0.78
C LEU A 90 12.64 -4.24 -1.58
N GLN A 91 12.37 -5.39 -0.95
CA GLN A 91 12.30 -6.66 -1.65
C GLN A 91 11.18 -6.67 -2.70
N ILE A 92 10.01 -6.14 -2.35
CA ILE A 92 8.86 -6.03 -3.27
C ILE A 92 9.14 -5.01 -4.37
N ALA A 93 9.77 -3.87 -4.04
CA ALA A 93 10.21 -2.90 -5.02
C ALA A 93 11.20 -3.50 -6.03
N GLY A 94 12.25 -4.21 -5.57
CA GLY A 94 13.21 -4.87 -6.44
C GLY A 94 12.61 -5.99 -7.29
N ASN A 95 11.56 -6.67 -6.81
CA ASN A 95 10.83 -7.65 -7.61
C ASN A 95 9.96 -7.00 -8.70
N ALA A 96 9.52 -5.75 -8.49
CA ALA A 96 8.73 -5.00 -9.46
C ALA A 96 9.60 -4.22 -10.45
N ASP A 97 10.75 -3.70 -9.99
CA ASP A 97 11.75 -2.99 -10.76
C ASP A 97 13.17 -3.51 -10.45
N PRO A 98 13.58 -4.63 -11.07
CA PRO A 98 14.90 -5.23 -10.83
C PRO A 98 16.05 -4.36 -11.34
N ASP A 99 15.77 -3.50 -12.32
CA ASP A 99 16.78 -2.68 -13.00
C ASP A 99 16.89 -1.26 -12.40
N GLY A 100 16.01 -0.90 -11.45
CA GLY A 100 16.00 0.42 -10.81
C GLY A 100 15.75 1.58 -11.77
N ARG A 101 14.91 1.36 -12.80
CA ARG A 101 14.65 2.33 -13.86
C ARG A 101 13.47 3.27 -13.58
N HIS A 102 12.68 2.99 -12.54
CA HIS A 102 11.47 3.73 -12.18
C HIS A 102 11.69 4.76 -11.05
#